data_AF-A0A955Z448-F1
#
_entry.id   AF-A0A955Z448-F1
#
_cell.length_a   1.000
_cell.length_b   1.000
_cell.length_c   1.000
_cell.angle_alpha   90.00
_cell.angle_beta   90.00
_cell.angle_gamma   90.00
#
_symmetry.space_group_name_H-M   'P 1'
#
loop_
_entity.id
_entity.type
_entity.pdbx_description
1 polymer ?
#
loop_
_entity_poly.entity_id
_entity_poly.type
_entity_poly.pdbx_seq_one_letter_code
_entity_poly.pdbx_strand_id
1 'polypeptide(L)'
;MLEADIWNEIDAMRDEEDPALRGARCSDLAQRLRGVRPASAQSLYALGYVLYHHPSRVRDAELQQETDDVLRRALELEPGDAWSHMYRGYNAYDVGRYREARAFFEAADAAQLTTNFALNREEMMLCIDMRTKGIAKCMPSLDAYVSSAERYEEPDVFPMTLARTLEELHAELLRLPRRDRTHAKWLASRLDKAGGSNDWFTALVP
;
A
#
# COMPACT_ATOMS: atom_id res chain seq x y z
N MET A 1 18.41 18.38 10.94
CA MET A 1 18.63 17.14 10.17
C MET A 1 18.16 16.00 11.05
N LEU A 2 17.41 15.04 10.53
CA LEU A 2 17.07 13.86 11.32
C LEU A 2 18.35 13.09 11.65
N GLU A 3 18.49 12.65 12.89
CA GLU A 3 19.62 11.81 13.31
C GLU A 3 19.50 10.45 12.59
N ALA A 4 20.61 9.88 12.13
CA ALA A 4 20.60 8.59 11.44
C ALA A 4 19.94 7.49 12.28
N ASP A 5 20.06 7.60 13.60
CA ASP A 5 19.47 6.68 14.57
C ASP A 5 17.94 6.67 14.53
N ILE A 6 17.28 7.77 14.10
CA ILE A 6 15.81 7.81 14.08
C ILE A 6 15.20 6.78 13.13
N TRP A 7 15.86 6.52 11.99
CA TRP A 7 15.34 5.56 11.01
C TRP A 7 15.51 4.12 11.51
N ASN A 8 16.59 3.83 12.22
CA ASN A 8 16.77 2.55 12.89
C ASN A 8 15.69 2.31 13.96
N GLU A 9 15.35 3.34 14.74
CA GLU A 9 14.27 3.26 15.72
C GLU A 9 12.90 3.10 15.07
N ILE A 10 12.67 3.79 13.95
CA ILE A 10 11.44 3.67 13.15
C ILE A 10 11.30 2.25 12.57
N ASP A 11 12.38 1.67 12.03
CA ASP A 11 12.37 0.30 11.52
C ASP A 11 12.09 -0.70 12.66
N ALA A 12 12.76 -0.55 13.81
CA ALA A 12 12.49 -1.36 14.99
C ALA A 12 11.05 -1.20 15.52
N MET A 13 10.45 -0.02 15.37
CA MET A 13 9.03 0.21 15.69
C MET A 13 8.11 -0.51 14.69
N ARG A 14 8.39 -0.44 13.38
CA ARG A 14 7.58 -1.11 12.36
C ARG A 14 7.55 -2.62 12.59
N ASP A 15 8.72 -3.18 12.89
CA ASP A 15 8.94 -4.63 13.01
C ASP A 15 8.53 -5.17 14.40
N GLU A 16 8.08 -4.30 15.33
CA GLU A 16 7.53 -4.69 16.62
C GLU A 16 6.18 -5.41 16.46
N GLU A 17 6.16 -6.70 16.81
CA GLU A 17 4.99 -7.57 16.66
C GLU A 17 3.92 -7.30 17.72
N ASP A 18 4.31 -6.90 18.94
CA ASP A 18 3.36 -6.58 20.01
C ASP A 18 2.69 -5.23 19.73
N PRO A 19 1.36 -5.19 19.49
CA PRO A 19 0.67 -3.94 19.19
C PRO A 19 0.77 -2.90 20.30
N ALA A 20 0.80 -3.30 21.58
CA ALA A 20 0.89 -2.36 22.68
C ALA A 20 2.28 -1.71 22.73
N LEU A 21 3.35 -2.50 22.57
CA LEU A 21 4.71 -1.98 22.49
C LEU A 21 4.91 -1.10 21.26
N ARG A 22 4.40 -1.52 20.10
CA ARG A 22 4.45 -0.72 18.87
C ARG A 22 3.73 0.60 19.04
N GLY A 23 2.53 0.62 19.63
CA GLY A 23 1.80 1.86 19.91
C GLY A 23 2.56 2.82 20.84
N ALA A 24 3.21 2.28 21.88
CA ALA A 24 4.05 3.08 22.77
C ALA A 24 5.25 3.69 22.03
N ARG A 25 5.95 2.88 21.21
CA ARG A 25 7.08 3.36 20.37
C ARG A 25 6.63 4.40 19.36
N CYS A 26 5.50 4.19 18.67
CA CYS A 26 4.92 5.17 17.77
C CYS A 26 4.66 6.51 18.47
N SER A 27 4.10 6.46 19.68
CA SER A 27 3.77 7.67 20.46
C SER A 27 5.02 8.45 20.86
N ASP A 28 6.06 7.76 21.35
CA ASP A 28 7.36 8.36 21.70
C ASP A 28 8.03 9.01 20.47
N LEU A 29 8.17 8.25 19.38
CA LEU A 29 8.76 8.74 18.14
C LEU A 29 7.98 9.92 17.56
N ALA A 30 6.65 9.86 17.58
CA ALA A 30 5.81 10.96 17.12
C ALA A 30 5.99 12.22 17.97
N GLN A 31 6.12 12.09 19.29
CA GLN A 31 6.41 13.23 20.17
C GLN A 31 7.75 13.88 19.84
N ARG A 32 8.80 13.07 19.63
CA ARG A 32 10.14 13.55 19.27
C ARG A 32 10.15 14.23 17.89
N LEU A 33 9.53 13.62 16.89
CA LEU A 33 9.44 14.16 15.53
C LEU A 33 8.64 15.47 15.48
N ARG A 34 7.57 15.61 16.28
CA ARG A 34 6.85 16.89 16.44
C ARG A 34 7.73 18.00 17.03
N GLY A 35 8.79 17.65 17.76
CA GLY A 35 9.77 18.58 18.35
C GLY A 35 10.86 19.06 17.39
N VAL A 36 11.04 18.42 16.23
CA VAL A 36 12.09 18.78 15.26
C VAL A 36 11.83 20.17 14.67
N ARG A 37 12.82 21.06 14.74
CA ARG A 37 12.74 22.44 14.22
C ARG A 37 14.00 22.81 13.41
N PRO A 38 13.86 23.43 12.22
CA PRO A 38 12.61 23.59 11.47
C PRO A 38 12.09 22.23 11.00
N ALA A 39 10.77 22.12 10.80
CA ALA A 39 10.20 20.94 10.16
C ALA A 39 10.60 20.92 8.68
N SER A 40 11.05 19.77 8.19
CA SER A 40 11.34 19.51 6.77
C SER A 40 10.34 18.52 6.18
N ALA A 41 10.29 18.41 4.85
CA ALA A 41 9.49 17.38 4.17
C ALA A 41 9.83 15.99 4.73
N GLN A 42 11.12 15.66 4.85
CA GLN A 42 11.59 14.39 5.43
C GLN A 42 11.13 14.17 6.88
N SER A 43 11.19 15.18 7.75
CA SER A 43 10.75 15.03 9.15
C SER A 43 9.25 14.87 9.28
N LEU A 44 8.49 15.55 8.42
CA LEU A 44 7.04 15.42 8.34
C LEU A 44 6.65 14.05 7.76
N TYR A 45 7.30 13.60 6.70
CA TYR A 45 7.15 12.25 6.17
C TYR A 45 7.41 11.19 7.27
N ALA A 46 8.53 11.29 7.99
CA ALA A 46 8.84 10.37 9.09
C ALA A 46 7.74 10.38 10.18
N LEU A 47 7.21 11.55 10.54
CA LEU A 47 6.09 11.64 11.49
C LEU A 47 4.82 10.98 10.93
N GLY A 48 4.45 11.28 9.68
CA GLY A 48 3.30 10.67 9.03
C GLY A 48 3.41 9.15 8.93
N TYR A 49 4.61 8.65 8.62
CA TYR A 49 4.91 7.22 8.59
C TYR A 49 4.75 6.56 9.97
N VAL A 50 5.30 7.18 11.02
CA VAL A 50 5.15 6.69 12.40
C VAL A 50 3.67 6.66 12.83
N LEU A 51 2.91 7.71 12.53
CA LEU A 51 1.49 7.78 12.85
C LEU A 51 0.69 6.74 12.05
N TYR A 52 1.04 6.51 10.78
CA TYR A 52 0.45 5.48 9.93
C TYR A 52 0.52 4.08 10.57
N HIS A 53 1.68 3.74 11.15
CA HIS A 53 1.92 2.46 11.81
C HIS A 53 1.31 2.34 13.22
N HIS A 54 0.73 3.42 13.76
CA HIS A 54 0.11 3.35 15.08
C HIS A 54 -1.11 2.41 15.06
N PRO A 55 -1.19 1.40 15.95
CA PRO A 55 -2.20 0.33 15.89
C PRO A 55 -3.65 0.80 16.09
N SER A 56 -3.85 1.96 16.71
CA SER A 56 -5.18 2.55 16.88
C SER A 56 -5.62 3.42 15.70
N ARG A 57 -4.72 3.80 14.76
CA ARG A 57 -4.98 4.84 13.74
C ARG A 57 -6.29 4.62 12.99
N VAL A 58 -6.57 3.39 12.55
CA VAL A 58 -7.78 3.10 11.76
C VAL A 58 -9.07 3.36 12.56
N ARG A 59 -9.04 3.22 13.89
CA ARG A 59 -10.21 3.42 14.77
C ARG A 59 -10.21 4.80 15.46
N ASP A 60 -9.14 5.56 15.33
CA ASP A 60 -8.94 6.86 15.96
C ASP A 60 -8.99 7.95 14.87
N ALA A 61 -10.11 8.68 14.84
CA ALA A 61 -10.34 9.68 13.80
C ALA A 61 -9.35 10.85 13.87
N GLU A 62 -8.90 11.23 15.07
CA GLU A 62 -7.92 12.30 15.24
C GLU A 62 -6.57 11.85 14.72
N LEU A 63 -6.15 10.63 15.04
CA LEU A 63 -4.88 10.09 14.57
C LEU A 63 -4.87 9.84 13.05
N GLN A 64 -5.99 9.39 12.49
CA GLN A 64 -6.15 9.26 11.04
C GLN A 64 -5.99 10.61 10.34
N GLN A 65 -6.68 11.64 10.84
CA GLN A 65 -6.65 12.97 10.28
C GLN A 65 -5.26 13.61 10.44
N GLU A 66 -4.63 13.47 11.60
CA GLU A 66 -3.27 13.95 11.82
C GLU A 66 -2.27 13.30 10.85
N THR A 67 -2.40 11.99 10.61
CA THR A 67 -1.58 11.27 9.62
C THR A 67 -1.70 11.92 8.24
N ASP A 68 -2.93 12.20 7.78
CA ASP A 68 -3.16 12.85 6.49
C ASP A 68 -2.59 14.29 6.44
N ASP A 69 -2.81 15.08 7.50
CA ASP A 69 -2.37 16.47 7.56
C ASP A 69 -0.86 16.60 7.58
N VAL A 70 -0.17 15.73 8.32
CA VAL A 70 1.29 15.73 8.38
C VAL A 70 1.89 15.35 7.01
N LEU A 71 1.37 14.31 6.36
CA LEU A 71 1.83 13.91 5.03
C LEU A 71 1.50 14.95 3.95
N ARG A 72 0.32 15.60 4.04
CA ARG A 72 -0.02 16.73 3.18
C ARG A 72 0.99 17.87 3.34
N ARG A 73 1.36 18.21 4.57
CA ARG A 73 2.38 19.25 4.83
C ARG A 73 3.76 18.85 4.33
N ALA A 74 4.12 17.57 4.35
CA ALA A 74 5.35 17.10 3.70
C ALA A 74 5.33 17.41 2.20
N LEU A 75 4.21 17.12 1.53
CA LEU A 75 3.98 17.40 0.11
C LEU A 75 3.89 18.91 -0.22
N GLU A 76 3.48 19.76 0.71
CA GLU A 76 3.54 21.21 0.54
C GLU A 76 4.98 21.73 0.47
N LEU A 77 5.91 21.05 1.15
CA LEU A 77 7.33 21.36 1.12
C LEU A 77 8.05 20.69 -0.07
N GLU A 78 7.72 19.44 -0.37
CA GLU A 78 8.24 18.68 -1.52
C GLU A 78 7.10 17.96 -2.26
N PRO A 79 6.48 18.61 -3.26
CA PRO A 79 5.32 18.04 -3.98
C PRO A 79 5.60 16.71 -4.70
N GLY A 80 6.87 16.45 -5.00
CA GLY A 80 7.33 15.26 -5.71
C GLY A 80 7.61 14.06 -4.81
N ASP A 81 7.50 14.16 -3.48
CA ASP A 81 7.80 13.05 -2.57
C ASP A 81 6.81 11.89 -2.77
N ALA A 82 7.24 10.89 -3.53
CA ALA A 82 6.44 9.70 -3.85
C ALA A 82 6.05 8.91 -2.60
N TRP A 83 6.87 8.91 -1.54
CA TRP A 83 6.57 8.19 -0.31
C TRP A 83 5.43 8.84 0.45
N SER A 84 5.42 10.17 0.58
CA SER A 84 4.29 10.87 1.18
C SER A 84 2.98 10.61 0.42
N HIS A 85 3.00 10.56 -0.91
CA HIS A 85 1.83 10.13 -1.69
C HIS A 85 1.42 8.68 -1.38
N MET A 86 2.37 7.74 -1.33
CA MET A 86 2.08 6.34 -1.00
C MET A 86 1.38 6.19 0.36
N TYR A 87 1.88 6.83 1.42
CA TYR A 87 1.28 6.70 2.76
C TYR A 87 -0.03 7.46 2.90
N ARG A 88 -0.27 8.53 2.14
CA ARG A 88 -1.63 9.11 2.05
C ARG A 88 -2.59 8.16 1.35
N GLY A 89 -2.12 7.48 0.29
CA GLY A 89 -2.84 6.41 -0.38
C GLY A 89 -3.26 5.31 0.59
N TYR A 90 -2.32 4.75 1.35
CA TYR A 90 -2.60 3.73 2.35
C TYR A 90 -3.52 4.24 3.47
N ASN A 91 -3.26 5.43 4.03
CA ASN A 91 -4.08 6.01 5.09
C ASN A 91 -5.55 6.18 4.67
N ALA A 92 -5.79 6.60 3.42
CA ALA A 92 -7.13 6.69 2.86
C ALA A 92 -7.75 5.31 2.52
N TYR A 93 -6.94 4.39 1.99
CA TYR A 93 -7.38 3.04 1.62
C TYR A 93 -7.91 2.26 2.83
N ASP A 94 -7.20 2.30 3.95
CA ASP A 94 -7.52 1.51 5.15
C ASP A 94 -8.86 1.88 5.80
N VAL A 95 -9.36 3.09 5.52
CA VAL A 95 -10.67 3.57 5.99
C VAL A 95 -11.73 3.58 4.86
N GLY A 96 -11.45 2.91 3.75
CA GLY A 96 -12.39 2.74 2.63
C GLY A 96 -12.58 3.97 1.74
N ARG A 97 -11.74 5.01 1.86
CA ARG A 97 -11.79 6.21 0.99
C ARG A 97 -11.08 5.93 -0.34
N TYR A 98 -11.59 4.95 -1.09
CA TYR A 98 -10.91 4.40 -2.27
C TYR A 98 -10.65 5.44 -3.37
N ARG A 99 -11.56 6.39 -3.58
CA ARG A 99 -11.37 7.43 -4.61
C ARG A 99 -10.19 8.35 -4.29
N GLU A 100 -10.05 8.76 -3.03
CA GLU A 100 -8.92 9.56 -2.57
C GLU A 100 -7.63 8.74 -2.61
N ALA A 101 -7.67 7.52 -2.07
CA ALA A 101 -6.53 6.60 -2.06
C ALA A 101 -5.95 6.40 -3.47
N ARG A 102 -6.82 6.18 -4.46
CA ARG A 102 -6.40 6.00 -5.85
C ARG A 102 -5.68 7.23 -6.41
N ALA A 103 -6.17 8.44 -6.10
CA ALA A 103 -5.55 9.68 -6.56
C ALA A 103 -4.16 9.86 -5.97
N PHE A 104 -3.95 9.49 -4.69
CA PHE A 104 -2.63 9.53 -4.07
C PHE A 104 -1.68 8.49 -4.65
N PHE A 105 -2.12 7.24 -4.84
CA PHE A 105 -1.29 6.24 -5.51
C PHE A 105 -0.94 6.67 -6.93
N GLU A 106 -1.88 7.24 -7.69
CA GLU A 106 -1.63 7.76 -9.04
C GLU A 106 -0.58 8.88 -9.03
N ALA A 107 -0.62 9.77 -8.05
CA ALA A 107 0.34 10.87 -7.88
C ALA A 107 1.73 10.44 -7.41
N ALA A 108 1.88 9.27 -6.80
CA ALA A 108 3.19 8.72 -6.44
C ALA A 108 3.97 8.34 -7.71
N ASP A 109 5.09 9.00 -7.96
CA ASP A 109 5.96 8.68 -9.10
C ASP A 109 6.68 7.34 -8.86
N ALA A 110 6.32 6.34 -9.68
CA ALA A 110 6.90 5.00 -9.58
C ALA A 110 8.43 4.99 -9.76
N ALA A 111 9.01 5.96 -10.49
CA ALA A 111 10.45 6.04 -10.68
C ALA A 111 11.22 6.46 -9.41
N GLN A 112 10.53 6.98 -8.40
CA GLN A 112 11.10 7.37 -7.12
C GLN A 112 10.88 6.32 -6.02
N LEU A 113 10.13 5.27 -6.31
CA LEU A 113 9.92 4.16 -5.41
C LEU A 113 10.96 3.07 -5.67
N THR A 114 11.30 2.31 -4.63
CA THR A 114 12.00 1.05 -4.84
C THR A 114 11.10 0.10 -5.64
N THR A 115 11.70 -0.83 -6.38
CA THR A 115 10.99 -1.65 -7.38
C THR A 115 9.79 -2.40 -6.78
N ASN A 116 9.89 -2.96 -5.56
CA ASN A 116 8.77 -3.58 -4.86
C ASN A 116 7.62 -2.60 -4.60
N PHE A 117 7.92 -1.38 -4.15
CA PHE A 117 6.88 -0.40 -3.85
C PHE A 117 6.24 0.17 -5.11
N ALA A 118 6.96 0.23 -6.24
CA ALA A 118 6.37 0.52 -7.53
C ALA A 118 5.35 -0.55 -7.94
N LEU A 119 5.68 -1.84 -7.75
CA LEU A 119 4.75 -2.95 -8.00
C LEU A 119 3.56 -2.93 -7.03
N ASN A 120 3.79 -2.67 -5.73
CA ASN A 120 2.73 -2.53 -4.73
C ASN A 120 1.79 -1.37 -5.07
N ARG A 121 2.31 -0.25 -5.56
CA ARG A 121 1.49 0.86 -6.04
C ARG A 121 0.54 0.43 -7.17
N GLU A 122 1.03 -0.34 -8.15
CA GLU A 122 0.21 -0.91 -9.21
C GLU A 122 -0.86 -1.85 -8.66
N GLU A 123 -0.48 -2.73 -7.73
CA GLU A 123 -1.39 -3.63 -7.02
C GLU A 123 -2.52 -2.85 -6.33
N MET A 124 -2.18 -1.80 -5.57
CA MET A 124 -3.15 -0.98 -4.85
C MET A 124 -4.15 -0.30 -5.79
N MET A 125 -3.67 0.29 -6.89
CA MET A 125 -4.54 0.90 -7.89
C MET A 125 -5.46 -0.12 -8.55
N LEU A 126 -4.95 -1.31 -8.88
CA LEU A 126 -5.73 -2.42 -9.43
C LEU A 126 -6.83 -2.86 -8.46
N CYS A 127 -6.47 -3.05 -7.19
CA CYS A 127 -7.39 -3.48 -6.14
C CYS A 127 -8.50 -2.47 -5.89
N ILE A 128 -8.19 -1.17 -5.95
CA ILE A 128 -9.19 -0.10 -5.86
C ILE A 128 -10.09 -0.11 -7.09
N ASP A 129 -9.51 -0.25 -8.29
CA ASP A 129 -10.28 -0.27 -9.53
C ASP A 129 -11.23 -1.47 -9.56
N MET A 130 -10.80 -2.65 -9.10
CA MET A 130 -11.68 -3.82 -8.98
C MET A 130 -12.87 -3.55 -8.05
N ARG A 131 -12.64 -2.99 -6.86
CA ARG A 131 -13.71 -2.66 -5.89
C ARG A 131 -14.70 -1.61 -6.41
N THR A 132 -14.21 -0.65 -7.18
CA THR A 132 -15.01 0.52 -7.59
C THR A 132 -15.62 0.39 -8.98
N LYS A 133 -15.01 -0.38 -9.88
CA LYS A 133 -15.42 -0.53 -11.28
C LYS A 133 -15.90 -1.93 -11.64
N GLY A 134 -15.56 -2.93 -10.83
CA GLY A 134 -15.81 -4.36 -11.08
C GLY A 134 -14.66 -5.04 -11.83
N ILE A 135 -14.43 -6.31 -11.52
CA ILE A 135 -13.31 -7.13 -12.03
C ILE A 135 -13.30 -7.20 -13.55
N ALA A 136 -14.48 -7.34 -14.18
CA ALA A 136 -14.59 -7.47 -15.63
C ALA A 136 -13.94 -6.29 -16.38
N LYS A 137 -14.07 -5.07 -15.86
CA LYS A 137 -13.48 -3.87 -16.48
C LYS A 137 -11.98 -3.74 -16.21
N CYS A 138 -11.49 -4.43 -15.17
CA CYS A 138 -10.10 -4.38 -14.73
C CYS A 138 -9.23 -5.47 -15.35
N MET A 139 -9.78 -6.34 -16.23
CA MET A 139 -9.00 -7.41 -16.85
C MET A 139 -7.74 -6.92 -17.58
N PRO A 140 -7.76 -5.82 -18.36
CA PRO A 140 -6.54 -5.30 -18.97
C PRO A 140 -5.51 -4.80 -17.94
N SER A 141 -5.97 -4.20 -16.85
CA SER A 141 -5.10 -3.73 -15.76
C SER A 141 -4.50 -4.89 -14.96
N LEU A 142 -5.26 -5.98 -14.78
CA LEU A 142 -4.75 -7.22 -14.18
C LEU A 142 -3.67 -7.84 -15.07
N ASP A 143 -3.87 -7.91 -16.39
CA ASP A 143 -2.85 -8.41 -17.32
C ASP A 143 -1.56 -7.58 -17.27
N ALA A 144 -1.69 -6.25 -17.25
CA ALA A 144 -0.56 -5.33 -17.12
C ALA A 144 0.19 -5.57 -15.79
N TYR A 145 -0.54 -5.67 -14.68
CA TYR A 145 0.03 -5.96 -13.36
C TYR A 145 0.79 -7.30 -13.33
N VAL A 146 0.20 -8.38 -13.86
CA VAL A 146 0.88 -9.69 -13.95
C VAL A 146 2.15 -9.59 -14.77
N SER A 147 2.12 -8.83 -15.86
CA SER A 147 3.29 -8.63 -16.72
C SER A 147 4.39 -7.79 -16.04
N SER A 148 4.03 -6.85 -15.15
CA SER A 148 4.98 -6.15 -14.28
C SER A 148 5.58 -7.10 -13.25
N ALA A 149 4.74 -7.91 -12.59
CA ALA A 149 5.14 -8.90 -11.59
C ALA A 149 6.12 -9.94 -12.14
N GLU A 150 5.93 -10.44 -13.35
CA GLU A 150 6.84 -11.40 -14.00
C GLU A 150 8.24 -10.86 -14.29
N ARG A 151 8.39 -9.53 -14.36
CA ARG A 151 9.70 -8.87 -14.56
C ARG A 151 10.40 -8.57 -13.25
N TYR A 152 9.76 -8.84 -12.12
CA TYR A 152 10.33 -8.61 -10.81
C TYR A 152 11.30 -9.75 -10.47
N GLU A 153 12.57 -9.40 -10.25
CA GLU A 153 13.65 -10.39 -10.12
C GLU A 153 13.82 -10.91 -8.67
N GLU A 154 13.25 -10.24 -7.68
CA GLU A 154 13.37 -10.69 -6.28
C GLU A 154 12.25 -11.68 -5.90
N PRO A 155 12.56 -12.69 -5.06
CA PRO A 155 11.72 -13.89 -4.87
C PRO A 155 10.47 -13.70 -4.00
N ASP A 156 9.92 -12.48 -3.90
CA ASP A 156 8.85 -12.17 -2.93
C ASP A 156 7.70 -11.34 -3.55
N VAL A 157 7.28 -11.69 -4.77
CA VAL A 157 6.04 -11.14 -5.35
C VAL A 157 4.84 -11.90 -4.79
N PHE A 158 4.38 -11.49 -3.61
CA PHE A 158 3.15 -11.99 -3.01
C PHE A 158 2.13 -10.86 -2.91
N PRO A 159 1.25 -10.69 -3.91
CA PRO A 159 0.24 -9.63 -3.89
C PRO A 159 -0.90 -9.96 -2.94
N MET A 160 -0.61 -9.80 -1.64
CA MET A 160 -1.53 -10.11 -0.55
C MET A 160 -2.80 -9.24 -0.62
N THR A 161 -2.70 -8.00 -1.09
CA THR A 161 -3.86 -7.13 -1.21
C THR A 161 -4.75 -7.58 -2.36
N LEU A 162 -4.16 -7.98 -3.48
CA LEU A 162 -4.90 -8.54 -4.61
C LEU A 162 -5.56 -9.86 -4.24
N ALA A 163 -4.85 -10.76 -3.55
CA ALA A 163 -5.41 -12.01 -3.06
C ALA A 163 -6.67 -11.76 -2.21
N ARG A 164 -6.56 -10.90 -1.20
CA ARG A 164 -7.71 -10.51 -0.34
C ARG A 164 -8.84 -9.84 -1.13
N THR A 165 -8.50 -9.06 -2.14
CA THR A 165 -9.50 -8.40 -3.01
C THR A 165 -10.26 -9.43 -3.86
N LEU A 166 -9.58 -10.45 -4.39
CA LEU A 166 -10.21 -11.52 -5.15
C LEU A 166 -11.09 -12.41 -4.26
N GLU A 167 -10.67 -12.67 -3.03
CA GLU A 167 -11.50 -13.35 -2.02
C GLU A 167 -12.76 -12.55 -1.69
N GLU A 168 -12.61 -11.25 -1.41
CA GLU A 168 -13.74 -10.33 -1.16
C GLU A 168 -14.73 -10.32 -2.33
N LEU A 169 -14.20 -10.31 -3.57
CA LEU A 169 -14.98 -10.25 -4.81
C LEU A 169 -15.26 -11.63 -5.42
N HIS A 170 -15.12 -12.72 -4.66
CA HIS A 170 -15.27 -14.09 -5.18
C HIS A 170 -16.63 -14.34 -5.84
N ALA A 171 -17.70 -13.79 -5.26
CA ALA A 171 -19.05 -13.92 -5.84
C ALA A 171 -19.19 -13.19 -7.18
N GLU A 172 -18.41 -12.14 -7.44
CA GLU A 172 -18.34 -11.48 -8.74
C GLU A 172 -17.52 -12.33 -9.74
N LEU A 173 -16.37 -12.87 -9.32
CA LEU A 173 -15.57 -13.79 -10.13
C LEU A 173 -16.40 -14.96 -10.66
N LEU A 174 -17.23 -15.57 -9.80
CA LEU A 174 -18.12 -16.67 -10.19
C LEU A 174 -19.14 -16.27 -11.28
N ARG A 175 -19.57 -15.01 -11.30
CA ARG A 175 -20.57 -14.49 -12.25
C ARG A 175 -19.97 -14.02 -13.58
N LEU A 176 -18.64 -13.92 -13.68
CA LEU A 176 -17.98 -13.54 -14.91
C LEU A 176 -18.28 -14.54 -16.05
N PRO A 177 -18.31 -14.08 -17.32
CA PRO A 177 -18.38 -14.96 -18.47
C PRO A 177 -17.27 -16.02 -18.41
N ARG A 178 -17.55 -17.24 -18.89
CA ARG A 178 -16.58 -18.35 -18.87
C ARG A 178 -15.21 -17.95 -19.44
N ARG A 179 -15.19 -17.20 -20.55
CA ARG A 179 -13.96 -16.68 -21.16
C ARG A 179 -13.13 -15.85 -20.19
N ASP A 180 -13.78 -14.93 -19.47
CA ASP A 180 -13.09 -13.99 -18.59
C ASP A 180 -12.62 -14.69 -17.31
N ARG A 181 -13.36 -15.69 -16.80
CA ARG A 181 -12.87 -16.56 -15.71
C ARG A 181 -11.65 -17.37 -16.12
N THR A 182 -11.68 -17.97 -17.31
CA THR A 182 -10.53 -18.71 -17.84
C THR A 182 -9.31 -17.80 -18.01
N HIS A 183 -9.52 -16.56 -18.47
CA HIS A 183 -8.45 -15.57 -18.55
C HIS A 183 -7.91 -15.21 -17.17
N ALA A 184 -8.78 -14.87 -16.20
CA ALA A 184 -8.36 -14.56 -14.83
C ALA A 184 -7.56 -15.71 -14.21
N LYS A 185 -7.99 -16.96 -14.41
CA LYS A 185 -7.29 -18.14 -13.90
C LYS A 185 -5.93 -18.36 -14.56
N TRP A 186 -5.82 -18.06 -15.85
CA TRP A 186 -4.53 -18.07 -16.55
C TRP A 186 -3.59 -16.98 -16.01
N LEU A 187 -4.08 -15.76 -15.78
CA LEU A 187 -3.30 -14.69 -15.15
C LEU A 187 -2.86 -15.06 -13.73
N ALA A 188 -3.74 -15.71 -12.96
CA ALA A 188 -3.41 -16.19 -11.62
C ALA A 188 -2.26 -17.21 -11.64
N SER A 189 -2.26 -18.15 -12.60
CA SER A 189 -1.16 -19.12 -12.74
C SER A 189 0.19 -18.48 -13.10
N ARG A 190 0.16 -17.35 -13.82
CA ARG A 190 1.36 -16.57 -14.13
C ARG A 190 1.92 -15.91 -12.87
N LEU A 191 1.06 -15.37 -12.01
CA LEU A 191 1.46 -14.84 -10.70
C LEU A 191 2.04 -15.93 -9.80
N ASP A 192 1.42 -17.12 -9.73
CA ASP A 192 1.98 -18.25 -8.97
C ASP A 192 3.38 -18.62 -9.44
N LYS A 193 3.60 -18.61 -10.76
CA LYS A 193 4.91 -18.88 -11.35
C LYS A 193 5.93 -17.78 -11.03
N ALA A 194 5.51 -16.51 -11.07
CA ALA A 194 6.38 -15.37 -10.78
C ALA A 194 6.78 -15.32 -9.29
N GLY A 195 5.84 -15.58 -8.38
CA GLY A 195 6.06 -15.55 -6.93
C GLY A 195 6.49 -16.89 -6.31
N GLY A 196 6.56 -17.98 -7.09
CA GLY A 196 6.87 -19.31 -6.55
C GLY A 196 5.81 -19.86 -5.59
N SER A 197 4.55 -19.44 -5.73
CA SER A 197 3.49 -19.60 -4.72
C SER A 197 2.71 -20.93 -4.79
N ASN A 198 3.17 -21.93 -5.57
CA ASN A 198 2.60 -23.29 -5.66
C ASN A 198 1.06 -23.32 -5.81
N ASP A 199 0.53 -22.66 -6.84
CA ASP A 199 -0.90 -22.58 -7.18
C ASP A 199 -1.82 -21.88 -6.15
N TRP A 200 -1.26 -21.26 -5.11
CA TRP A 200 -2.03 -20.55 -4.09
C TRP A 200 -2.93 -19.47 -4.69
N PHE A 201 -2.40 -18.66 -5.61
CA PHE A 201 -3.15 -17.56 -6.21
C PHE A 201 -4.19 -18.08 -7.22
N THR A 202 -3.85 -19.12 -7.98
CA THR A 202 -4.78 -19.82 -8.88
C THR A 202 -5.98 -20.40 -8.13
N ALA A 203 -5.78 -20.87 -6.90
CA ALA A 203 -6.86 -21.40 -6.07
C ALA A 203 -7.92 -20.35 -5.69
N LEU A 204 -7.58 -19.06 -5.72
CA LEU A 204 -8.51 -17.95 -5.45
C LEU A 204 -9.49 -17.70 -6.60
N VAL A 205 -9.16 -18.16 -7.82
CA VAL A 205 -9.93 -17.91 -9.03
C VAL A 205 -10.72 -19.17 -9.45
N PRO A 206 -12.07 -19.12 -9.47
CA PRO A 206 -12.91 -20.27 -9.77
C PRO A 206 -12.76 -20.79 -11.21
#